data_AF-A0A8J6Q526-F1
#
_entry.id   AF-A0A8J6Q526-F1
#
_cell.length_a   1.000
_cell.length_b   1.000
_cell.length_c   1.000
_cell.angle_alpha   90.00
_cell.angle_beta   90.00
_cell.angle_gamma   90.00
#
_symmetry.space_group_name_H-M   'P 1'
#
loop_
_entity.id
_entity.type
_entity.pdbx_description
1 polymer ?
#
loop_
_entity_poly.entity_id
_entity_poly.type
_entity_poly.pdbx_seq_one_letter_code
_entity_poly.pdbx_strand_id
1 'polypeptide(L)'
;MREFLTQENVAFYHITLASRWENMIQQNGLRPRDGRIFVSRTNDRGILYGIAIGQLPEIYAENRIAILRLPQILNNFLTQEISVDMQSNEPTMPLQNIINRPHIPPNQIELVEIIEFDINEITRIAAATEAELNNNEMYQQSFDLIYTNVDNSCYRLTGIQQTEIIECP
;
A
#
# COMPACT_ATOMS: atom_id res chain seq x y z
N MET A 1 2.00 4.24 12.98
CA MET A 1 0.77 4.53 12.24
C MET A 1 0.10 5.79 12.74
N ARG A 2 -0.12 5.93 14.06
CA ARG A 2 -0.58 7.18 14.67
C ARG A 2 0.24 8.39 14.21
N GLU A 3 1.57 8.28 14.27
CA GLU A 3 2.47 9.34 13.81
C GLU A 3 2.30 9.69 12.33
N PHE A 4 2.28 8.69 11.45
CA PHE A 4 2.00 8.88 10.02
C PHE A 4 0.70 9.65 9.79
N LEU A 5 -0.41 9.27 10.45
CA LEU A 5 -1.71 9.94 10.29
C LEU A 5 -1.75 11.37 10.85
N THR A 6 -0.79 11.77 11.68
CA THR A 6 -0.69 13.13 12.23
C THR A 6 0.23 14.06 11.44
N GLN A 7 0.98 13.53 10.48
CA GLN A 7 1.85 14.33 9.62
C GLN A 7 1.03 15.15 8.61
N GLU A 8 1.57 16.30 8.21
CA GLU A 8 0.91 17.17 7.24
C GLU A 8 0.87 16.54 5.85
N ASN A 9 -0.22 16.71 5.12
CA ASN A 9 -0.39 16.29 3.72
C ASN A 9 -0.28 14.78 3.43
N VAL A 10 -0.28 13.93 4.46
CA VAL A 10 -0.25 12.48 4.29
C VAL A 10 -1.49 11.93 3.59
N ALA A 11 -1.25 10.87 2.82
CA ALA A 11 -2.28 10.18 2.06
C ALA A 11 -1.91 8.71 1.91
N PHE A 12 -2.94 7.90 1.70
CA PHE A 12 -2.78 6.55 1.18
C PHE A 12 -3.00 6.55 -0.33
N TYR A 13 -2.37 5.62 -1.03
CA TYR A 13 -2.46 5.47 -2.48
C TYR A 13 -3.06 4.12 -2.82
N HIS A 14 -4.14 4.12 -3.60
CA HIS A 14 -4.80 2.92 -4.09
C HIS A 14 -4.59 2.82 -5.60
N ILE A 15 -4.25 1.63 -6.07
CA ILE A 15 -4.14 1.33 -7.50
C ILE A 15 -5.33 0.49 -7.94
N THR A 16 -5.91 0.83 -9.09
CA THR A 16 -7.04 0.12 -9.68
C THR A 16 -6.98 0.18 -11.21
N LEU A 17 -7.87 -0.51 -11.90
CA LEU A 17 -7.98 -0.41 -13.36
C LEU A 17 -8.58 0.94 -13.75
N ALA A 18 -8.10 1.53 -14.84
CA ALA A 18 -8.64 2.81 -15.32
C ALA A 18 -10.15 2.70 -15.62
N SER A 19 -10.59 1.57 -16.17
CA SER A 19 -11.99 1.27 -16.44
C SER A 19 -12.87 1.29 -15.18
N ARG A 20 -12.36 0.79 -14.05
CA ARG A 20 -13.05 0.80 -12.75
C ARG A 20 -13.15 2.20 -12.17
N TRP A 21 -12.09 3.00 -12.33
CA TRP A 21 -12.12 4.40 -11.95
C TRP A 21 -13.23 5.15 -12.72
N GLU A 22 -13.15 5.12 -14.05
CA GLU A 22 -14.00 5.88 -14.97
C GLU A 22 -15.49 5.48 -14.85
N ASN A 23 -15.78 4.18 -14.73
CA ASN A 23 -17.16 3.68 -14.79
C ASN A 23 -17.82 3.46 -13.43
N MET A 24 -17.05 3.39 -12.33
CA MET A 24 -17.61 3.02 -11.02
C MET A 24 -17.16 3.94 -9.89
N ILE A 25 -15.85 4.04 -9.65
CA ILE A 25 -15.31 4.68 -8.44
C ILE A 25 -15.53 6.19 -8.49
N GLN A 26 -15.35 6.82 -9.65
CA GLN A 26 -15.54 8.26 -9.81
C GLN A 26 -16.98 8.71 -9.45
N GLN A 27 -17.97 7.87 -9.67
CA GLN A 27 -19.39 8.20 -9.42
C GLN A 27 -19.88 7.71 -8.06
N ASN A 28 -19.44 6.51 -7.64
CA ASN A 28 -20.01 5.80 -6.50
C ASN A 28 -19.07 5.68 -5.29
N GLY A 29 -17.82 6.09 -5.46
CA GLY A 29 -16.76 5.94 -4.48
C GLY A 29 -16.14 4.54 -4.51
N LEU A 30 -15.14 4.34 -3.66
CA LEU A 30 -14.43 3.07 -3.54
C LEU A 30 -15.17 2.13 -2.59
N ARG A 31 -15.59 0.98 -3.10
CA ARG A 31 -16.34 -0.04 -2.36
C ARG A 31 -15.63 -1.39 -2.51
N PRO A 32 -14.80 -1.80 -1.54
CA PRO A 32 -14.18 -3.12 -1.57
C PRO A 32 -15.25 -4.21 -1.42
N ARG A 33 -15.06 -5.37 -2.06
CA ARG A 33 -16.03 -6.49 -1.98
C ARG A 33 -16.12 -7.10 -0.58
N ASP A 34 -15.04 -7.04 0.19
CA ASP A 34 -14.86 -7.68 1.49
C ASP A 34 -14.56 -6.68 2.61
N GLY A 35 -14.74 -5.38 2.37
CA GLY A 35 -14.43 -4.33 3.33
C GLY A 35 -12.94 -3.95 3.42
N ARG A 36 -12.05 -4.59 2.64
CA ARG A 36 -10.60 -4.36 2.67
C ARG A 36 -10.14 -3.56 1.46
N ILE A 37 -9.53 -2.40 1.71
CA ILE A 37 -8.95 -1.54 0.66
C ILE A 37 -7.43 -1.61 0.78
N PHE A 38 -6.80 -2.25 -0.19
CA PHE A 38 -5.34 -2.34 -0.27
C PHE A 38 -4.76 -1.02 -0.74
N VAL A 39 -3.81 -0.49 0.01
CA VAL A 39 -3.19 0.82 -0.23
C VAL A 39 -1.70 0.79 0.06
N SER A 40 -0.98 1.76 -0.52
CA SER A 40 0.38 2.10 -0.14
C SER A 40 0.43 3.40 0.65
N ARG A 41 1.42 3.53 1.55
CA ARG A 41 1.75 4.80 2.20
C ARG A 41 2.60 5.74 1.34
N THR A 42 3.03 5.27 0.17
CA THR A 42 3.86 6.03 -0.76
C THR A 42 3.26 6.02 -2.16
N ASN A 43 3.58 7.04 -2.95
CA ASN A 43 3.25 7.11 -4.37
C ASN A 43 4.37 6.53 -5.26
N ASP A 44 5.27 5.73 -4.68
CA ASP A 44 6.31 5.05 -5.44
C ASP A 44 5.68 4.06 -6.42
N ARG A 45 5.93 4.26 -7.70
CA ARG A 45 5.33 3.45 -8.76
C ARG A 45 5.72 1.98 -8.68
N GLY A 46 6.95 1.65 -8.28
CA GLY A 46 7.37 0.26 -8.16
C GLY A 46 6.58 -0.49 -7.09
N ILE A 47 6.34 0.16 -5.95
CA ILE A 47 5.51 -0.39 -4.87
C ILE A 47 4.05 -0.52 -5.31
N LEU A 48 3.51 0.52 -5.96
CA LEU A 48 2.14 0.49 -6.46
C LEU A 48 1.95 -0.59 -7.53
N TYR A 49 2.91 -0.76 -8.43
CA TYR A 49 2.89 -1.82 -9.44
C TYR A 49 2.97 -3.22 -8.82
N GLY A 50 3.79 -3.40 -7.78
CA GLY A 50 3.80 -4.63 -6.99
C GLY A 50 2.43 -4.97 -6.41
N ILE A 51 1.78 -4.00 -5.74
CA ILE A 51 0.40 -4.14 -5.24
C ILE A 51 -0.55 -4.52 -6.38
N ALA A 52 -0.45 -3.85 -7.52
CA ALA A 52 -1.33 -4.08 -8.66
C ALA A 52 -1.19 -5.50 -9.21
N ILE A 53 0.04 -6.01 -9.35
CA ILE A 53 0.33 -7.36 -9.83
C ILE A 53 -0.20 -8.41 -8.84
N GLY A 54 0.01 -8.19 -7.54
CA GLY A 54 -0.41 -9.14 -6.49
C GLY A 54 -1.92 -9.16 -6.23
N GLN A 55 -2.59 -8.01 -6.35
CA GLN A 55 -3.97 -7.83 -5.87
C GLN A 55 -5.02 -7.56 -6.97
N LEU A 56 -4.60 -7.25 -8.21
CA LEU A 56 -5.51 -7.03 -9.35
C LEU A 56 -5.30 -8.12 -10.41
N PRO A 57 -5.91 -9.31 -10.28
CA PRO A 57 -5.73 -10.39 -11.27
C PRO A 57 -6.21 -9.97 -12.67
N GLU A 58 -7.09 -8.99 -12.79
CA GLU A 58 -7.55 -8.48 -14.09
C GLU A 58 -6.53 -7.55 -14.79
N ILE A 59 -5.42 -7.18 -14.13
CA ILE A 59 -4.38 -6.33 -14.72
C ILE A 59 -3.71 -6.96 -15.95
N TYR A 60 -3.78 -8.28 -16.10
CA TYR A 60 -3.27 -8.98 -17.28
C TYR A 60 -4.17 -8.86 -18.52
N ALA A 61 -5.39 -8.33 -18.37
CA ALA A 61 -6.38 -8.18 -19.45
C ALA A 61 -6.62 -6.72 -19.86
N GLU A 62 -6.06 -5.75 -19.12
CA GLU A 62 -6.15 -4.33 -19.41
C GLU A 62 -4.75 -3.71 -19.44
N ASN A 63 -4.58 -2.61 -20.18
CA ASN A 63 -3.29 -1.92 -20.31
C ASN A 63 -3.30 -0.53 -19.65
N ARG A 64 -4.32 -0.21 -18.85
CA ARG A 64 -4.45 1.09 -18.19
C ARG A 64 -4.83 0.94 -16.72
N ILE A 65 -4.04 1.56 -15.86
CA ILE A 65 -4.28 1.65 -14.41
C ILE A 65 -4.53 3.09 -14.00
N ALA A 66 -5.33 3.27 -12.95
CA ALA A 66 -5.52 4.54 -12.27
C ALA A 66 -4.87 4.48 -10.89
N ILE A 67 -4.11 5.53 -10.56
CA ILE A 67 -3.59 5.76 -9.20
C ILE A 67 -4.50 6.77 -8.52
N LEU A 68 -5.07 6.36 -7.40
CA LEU A 68 -5.97 7.15 -6.57
C LEU A 68 -5.25 7.54 -5.28
N ARG A 69 -5.33 8.82 -4.93
CA ARG A 69 -4.87 9.34 -3.65
C ARG A 69 -6.08 9.47 -2.70
N LEU A 70 -5.87 9.03 -1.46
CA LEU A 70 -6.82 9.05 -0.36
C LEU A 70 -6.23 9.93 0.76
N PRO A 71 -6.40 11.27 0.68
CA PRO A 71 -5.78 12.18 1.63
C PRO A 71 -6.35 11.99 3.03
N GLN A 72 -5.49 11.99 4.05
CA GLN A 72 -5.92 11.89 5.44
C GLN A 72 -6.84 13.05 5.84
N ILE A 73 -6.58 14.26 5.32
CA ILE A 73 -7.39 15.46 5.60
C ILE A 73 -8.84 15.34 5.10
N LEU A 74 -9.09 14.55 4.06
CA LEU A 74 -10.43 14.33 3.52
C LEU A 74 -11.12 13.13 4.16
N ASN A 75 -10.36 12.10 4.52
CA ASN A 75 -10.87 10.80 4.94
C ASN A 75 -10.92 10.59 6.45
N ASN A 76 -10.12 11.34 7.22
CA ASN A 76 -9.99 11.22 8.67
C ASN A 76 -9.80 9.77 9.13
N PHE A 77 -8.87 9.03 8.53
CA PHE A 77 -8.63 7.63 8.90
C PHE A 77 -8.17 7.54 10.35
N LEU A 78 -8.68 6.53 11.07
CA LEU A 78 -8.27 6.20 12.43
C LEU A 78 -7.26 5.06 12.39
N THR A 79 -6.32 5.05 13.34
CA THR A 79 -5.31 3.98 13.43
C THR A 79 -5.92 2.58 13.47
N GLN A 80 -7.06 2.41 14.14
CA GLN A 80 -7.78 1.13 14.25
C GLN A 80 -8.41 0.64 12.94
N GLU A 81 -8.58 1.52 11.94
CA GLU A 81 -9.06 1.13 10.62
C GLU A 81 -7.92 0.58 9.75
N ILE A 82 -6.66 0.79 10.14
CA ILE A 82 -5.50 0.44 9.33
C ILE A 82 -4.83 -0.81 9.87
N SER A 83 -4.77 -1.85 9.04
CA SER A 83 -4.02 -3.07 9.33
C SER A 83 -2.89 -3.25 8.33
N VAL A 84 -1.96 -4.15 8.64
CA VAL A 84 -0.93 -4.60 7.70
C VAL A 84 -1.53 -5.70 6.83
N ASP A 85 -1.16 -5.71 5.55
CA ASP A 85 -1.41 -6.87 4.72
C ASP A 85 -0.44 -7.99 5.11
N MET A 86 -0.90 -8.95 5.91
CA MET A 86 -0.09 -10.14 6.28
C MET A 86 -0.21 -11.27 5.25
N GLN A 87 -0.95 -11.06 4.14
CA GLN A 87 -1.14 -12.09 3.12
C GLN A 87 0.02 -12.16 2.13
N SER A 88 0.86 -11.12 2.05
CA SER A 88 2.03 -11.06 1.18
C SER A 88 3.31 -11.31 1.97
N ASN A 89 4.03 -12.40 1.65
CA ASN A 89 5.45 -12.56 2.02
C ASN A 89 6.35 -11.67 1.12
N GLU A 90 5.81 -10.57 0.62
CA GLU A 90 6.46 -9.71 -0.36
C GLU A 90 7.40 -8.72 0.35
N PRO A 91 8.58 -8.43 -0.22
CA PRO A 91 9.48 -7.41 0.28
C PRO A 91 8.84 -6.02 0.41
N THR A 92 7.70 -5.74 -0.22
CA THR A 92 6.96 -4.46 -0.11
C THR A 92 5.97 -4.40 1.04
N MET A 93 5.69 -5.51 1.74
CA MET A 93 4.66 -5.65 2.79
C MET A 93 4.65 -4.49 3.82
N PRO A 94 5.80 -4.01 4.34
CA PRO A 94 5.83 -2.89 5.27
C PRO A 94 5.23 -1.58 4.75
N LEU A 95 5.25 -1.34 3.45
CA LEU A 95 4.69 -0.12 2.84
C LEU A 95 3.25 -0.31 2.36
N GLN A 96 2.76 -1.55 2.39
CA GLN A 96 1.39 -1.93 2.07
C GLN A 96 0.54 -1.93 3.35
N ASN A 97 -0.66 -1.38 3.24
CA ASN A 97 -1.64 -1.38 4.31
C ASN A 97 -3.02 -1.75 3.76
N ILE A 98 -3.88 -2.16 4.68
CA ILE A 98 -5.30 -2.39 4.42
C ILE A 98 -6.08 -1.34 5.21
N ILE A 99 -6.93 -0.59 4.53
CA ILE A 99 -7.96 0.23 5.17
C ILE A 99 -9.23 -0.61 5.28
N ASN A 100 -9.66 -0.87 6.51
CA ASN A 100 -10.86 -1.64 6.84
C ASN A 100 -12.06 -0.68 6.87
N ARG A 101 -12.57 -0.31 5.69
CA ARG A 101 -13.69 0.61 5.53
C ARG A 101 -14.61 0.13 4.40
N PRO A 102 -15.94 0.10 4.60
CA PRO A 102 -16.88 -0.42 3.60
C PRO A 102 -17.06 0.52 2.40
N HIS A 103 -16.76 1.82 2.56
CA HIS A 103 -16.95 2.82 1.51
C HIS A 103 -16.05 4.04 1.73
N ILE A 104 -15.41 4.50 0.66
CA ILE A 104 -14.83 5.84 0.58
C ILE A 104 -15.62 6.65 -0.46
N PRO A 105 -16.31 7.73 -0.08
CA PRO A 105 -17.05 8.60 -1.00
C PRO A 105 -16.20 9.21 -2.12
N PRO A 106 -16.75 9.48 -3.32
CA PRO A 106 -16.00 10.07 -4.43
C PRO A 106 -15.26 11.37 -4.09
N ASN A 107 -15.85 12.25 -3.29
CA ASN A 107 -15.28 13.54 -2.90
C ASN A 107 -14.11 13.42 -1.91
N GLN A 108 -13.76 12.21 -1.47
CA GLN A 108 -12.60 11.92 -0.63
C GLN A 108 -11.48 11.20 -1.40
N ILE A 109 -11.64 11.07 -2.72
CA ILE A 109 -10.72 10.38 -3.62
C ILE A 109 -10.22 11.37 -4.65
N GLU A 110 -8.91 11.46 -4.79
CA GLU A 110 -8.26 12.27 -5.81
C GLU A 110 -7.63 11.35 -6.85
N LEU A 111 -7.90 11.59 -8.14
CA LEU A 111 -7.16 10.92 -9.20
C LEU A 111 -5.78 11.57 -9.31
N VAL A 112 -4.72 10.78 -9.14
CA VAL A 112 -3.34 11.25 -9.35
C VAL A 112 -3.03 11.21 -10.84
N GLU A 113 -3.15 10.04 -11.44
CA GLU A 113 -2.87 9.82 -12.85
C GLU A 113 -3.53 8.54 -13.37
N ILE A 114 -3.69 8.47 -14.69
CA ILE A 114 -3.97 7.24 -15.41
C ILE A 114 -2.77 6.93 -16.27
N ILE A 115 -2.25 5.72 -16.13
CA ILE A 115 -1.02 5.27 -16.79
C ILE A 115 -1.40 4.16 -17.77
N GLU A 116 -0.99 4.32 -19.03
CA GLU A 116 -0.93 3.22 -19.98
C GLU A 116 0.38 2.47 -19.78
N PHE A 117 0.32 1.14 -19.76
CA PHE A 117 1.47 0.30 -19.40
C PHE A 117 1.53 -0.98 -20.24
N ASP A 118 2.74 -1.53 -20.35
CA ASP A 118 2.97 -2.91 -20.76
C ASP A 118 3.13 -3.80 -19.53
N ILE A 119 2.48 -4.97 -19.51
CA ILE A 119 2.49 -5.86 -18.34
C ILE A 119 3.92 -6.30 -17.99
N ASN A 120 4.78 -6.53 -18.99
CA ASN A 120 6.16 -6.94 -18.75
C ASN A 120 6.98 -5.79 -18.16
N GLU A 121 6.67 -4.56 -18.56
CA GLU A 121 7.34 -3.38 -18.02
C GLU A 121 7.00 -3.16 -16.54
N ILE A 122 5.71 -3.23 -16.17
CA ILE A 122 5.33 -3.05 -14.76
C ILE A 122 5.88 -4.18 -13.89
N THR A 123 5.90 -5.42 -14.37
CA THR A 123 6.50 -6.56 -13.67
C THR A 123 8.00 -6.36 -13.47
N ARG A 124 8.71 -5.87 -14.50
CA ARG A 124 10.14 -5.58 -14.41
C ARG A 124 10.43 -4.47 -13.40
N ILE A 125 9.63 -3.39 -13.40
CA ILE A 125 9.79 -2.28 -12.47
C ILE A 125 9.52 -2.73 -11.03
N ALA A 126 8.42 -3.44 -10.78
CA ALA A 126 8.08 -3.96 -9.45
C ALA A 126 9.20 -4.86 -8.90
N ALA A 127 9.69 -5.82 -9.69
CA ALA A 127 10.77 -6.72 -9.28
C ALA A 127 12.10 -5.99 -9.02
N ALA A 128 12.43 -4.96 -9.80
CA ALA A 128 13.62 -4.16 -9.58
C ALA A 128 13.52 -3.37 -8.26
N THR A 129 12.37 -2.75 -8.00
CA THR A 129 12.10 -2.06 -6.74
C THR A 129 12.21 -3.01 -5.55
N GLU A 130 11.61 -4.20 -5.62
CA GLU A 130 11.70 -5.21 -4.55
C GLU A 130 13.14 -5.60 -4.21
N ALA A 131 14.00 -5.76 -5.22
CA ALA A 131 15.41 -6.10 -5.03
C ALA A 131 16.20 -5.00 -4.30
N GLU A 132 15.77 -3.73 -4.43
CA GLU A 132 16.44 -2.56 -3.85
C GLU A 132 15.89 -2.17 -2.47
N LEU A 133 14.70 -2.67 -2.06
CA LEU A 133 14.04 -2.31 -0.81
C LEU A 133 14.87 -2.59 0.44
N ASN A 134 15.69 -3.65 0.43
CA ASN A 134 16.54 -4.00 1.56
C ASN A 134 17.57 -2.90 1.92
N ASN A 135 17.86 -1.98 1.00
CA ASN A 135 18.79 -0.87 1.21
C ASN A 135 18.08 0.49 1.40
N ASN A 136 16.75 0.53 1.46
CA ASN A 136 15.98 1.77 1.48
C ASN A 136 15.65 2.22 2.92
N GLU A 137 16.02 3.45 3.29
CA GLU A 137 15.77 4.01 4.63
C GLU A 137 14.27 4.13 4.96
N MET A 138 13.45 4.46 3.95
CA MET A 138 11.99 4.53 4.07
C MET A 138 11.38 3.15 4.38
N TYR A 139 12.01 2.08 3.90
CA TYR A 139 11.62 0.71 4.18
C TYR A 139 11.87 0.34 5.66
N GLN A 140 13.04 0.69 6.19
CA GLN A 140 13.38 0.45 7.60
C GLN A 140 12.44 1.22 8.56
N GLN A 141 12.15 2.50 8.26
CA GLN A 141 11.24 3.33 9.08
C GLN A 141 9.77 2.86 9.00
N SER A 142 9.39 2.18 7.91
CA SER A 142 8.02 1.71 7.72
C SER A 142 7.63 0.57 8.66
N PHE A 143 8.60 -0.21 9.15
CA PHE A 143 8.42 -1.20 10.22
C PHE A 143 8.09 -0.54 11.55
N ASP A 144 8.82 0.49 11.97
CA ASP A 144 8.58 1.15 13.26
C ASP A 144 7.16 1.69 13.39
N LEU A 145 6.61 2.21 12.28
CA LEU A 145 5.23 2.68 12.22
C LEU A 145 4.18 1.56 12.31
N ILE A 146 4.53 0.30 12.02
CA ILE A 146 3.65 -0.86 12.19
C ILE A 146 3.75 -1.40 13.63
N TYR A 147 4.95 -1.38 14.22
CA TYR A 147 5.27 -2.10 15.45
C TYR A 147 5.37 -1.23 16.72
N THR A 148 4.96 0.04 16.72
CA THR A 148 4.91 0.93 17.92
C THR A 148 4.18 0.40 19.19
N ASN A 149 3.67 -0.84 19.22
CA ASN A 149 3.12 -1.51 20.41
C ASN A 149 3.82 -2.84 20.78
N VAL A 150 4.91 -3.20 20.11
CA VAL A 150 5.76 -4.32 20.52
C VAL A 150 7.03 -3.69 21.06
N ASP A 151 7.41 -4.02 22.29
CA ASP A 151 8.66 -3.59 22.91
C ASP A 151 9.81 -3.78 21.90
N ASN A 152 10.33 -2.68 21.33
CA ASN A 152 11.31 -2.68 20.24
C ASN A 152 12.68 -3.26 20.67
N SER A 153 12.77 -3.80 21.89
CA SER A 153 13.95 -4.48 22.44
C SER A 153 14.11 -5.92 21.95
N CYS A 154 13.05 -6.60 21.47
CA CYS A 154 13.13 -8.04 21.17
C CYS A 154 13.04 -8.42 19.66
N TYR A 155 12.93 -7.48 18.71
CA TYR A 155 12.93 -7.82 17.28
C TYR A 155 13.74 -6.82 16.43
N ARG A 156 14.99 -7.17 16.14
CA ARG A 156 15.71 -6.66 14.97
C ARG A 156 15.53 -7.68 13.86
N LEU A 157 14.58 -7.44 12.95
CA LEU A 157 14.47 -8.24 11.74
C LEU A 157 15.55 -7.78 10.77
N THR A 158 16.68 -8.49 10.77
CA THR A 158 17.65 -8.42 9.67
C THR A 158 17.02 -9.02 8.43
N GLY A 159 17.02 -8.25 7.33
CA GLY A 159 16.45 -8.65 6.05
C GLY A 159 16.94 -10.04 5.63
N ILE A 160 15.97 -10.96 5.49
CA ILE A 160 16.00 -12.25 4.80
C ILE A 160 17.38 -12.94 4.77
N GLN A 161 17.78 -13.50 5.90
CA GLN A 161 18.15 -14.91 6.09
C GLN A 161 18.48 -15.09 7.57
N GLN A 162 17.69 -15.94 8.25
CA GLN A 162 17.69 -16.18 9.70
C GLN A 162 16.96 -15.13 10.52
N THR A 163 15.76 -15.50 10.96
CA THR A 163 15.14 -14.92 12.16
C THR A 163 15.94 -15.44 13.35
N GLU A 164 16.88 -14.65 13.88
CA GLU A 164 17.39 -14.93 15.22
C GLU A 164 16.32 -14.52 16.22
N ILE A 165 15.69 -15.52 16.85
CA ILE A 165 14.92 -15.32 18.07
C ILE A 165 15.95 -15.11 19.17
N ILE A 166 16.17 -13.86 19.55
CA ILE A 166 16.95 -13.56 20.77
C ILE A 166 15.98 -13.78 21.93
N GLU A 167 16.19 -14.86 22.69
CA GLU A 167 15.49 -15.03 23.97
C GLU A 167 15.92 -13.91 24.92
N CYS A 168 14.93 -13.12 25.36
CA CYS A 168 15.13 -12.02 26.29
C CYS A 168 15.29 -12.58 27.75
N PRO A 169 16.15 -11.99 28.61
CA PRO A 169 16.35 -12.43 30.00
C PRO A 169 15.16 -12.16 30.93
#